data_AF-A0A2Z6MYY9-F1
#
_entry.id   AF-A0A2Z6MYY9-F1
#
_cell.length_a   1.000
_cell.length_b   1.000
_cell.length_c   1.000
_cell.angle_alpha   90.00
_cell.angle_beta   90.00
_cell.angle_gamma   90.00
#
_symmetry.space_group_name_H-M   'P 1'
#
loop_
_entity.id
_entity.type
_entity.pdbx_description
1 polymer ?
#
loop_
_entity_poly.entity_id
_entity_poly.type
_entity_poly.pdbx_seq_one_letter_code
_entity_poly.pdbx_strand_id
1 'polypeptide(L)'
;MAAIADCRAKFKQIVFPVFYDVDPSHVRKQNGFYESAFVLHTETFKDDPQKVYRWKKAMTCFATSAGWDVRNKQEVEEIEKIVQAVIEKLGHRFSGNADDLIGMQPQ
;
A
#
# COMPACT_ATOMS: atom_id res chain seq x y z
N MET A 1 -5.89 -1.74 -6.69
CA MET A 1 -4.81 -2.70 -6.35
C MET A 1 -4.56 -3.77 -7.42
N ALA A 2 -5.56 -4.42 -8.01
CA ALA A 2 -5.32 -5.48 -9.02
C ALA A 2 -4.44 -5.02 -10.21
N ALA A 3 -4.73 -3.85 -10.80
CA ALA A 3 -3.90 -3.30 -11.87
C ALA A 3 -2.44 -3.06 -11.45
N ILE A 4 -2.20 -2.58 -10.23
CA ILE A 4 -0.84 -2.39 -9.69
C ILE A 4 -0.14 -3.74 -9.52
N ALA A 5 -0.85 -4.77 -9.03
CA ALA A 5 -0.29 -6.11 -8.90
C ALA A 5 0.08 -6.71 -10.26
N ASP A 6 -0.76 -6.49 -11.28
CA ASP A 6 -0.47 -6.91 -12.66
C ASP A 6 0.75 -6.18 -13.23
N CYS A 7 0.85 -4.86 -13.02
CA CYS A 7 2.01 -4.08 -13.45
C CYS A 7 3.29 -4.50 -12.71
N ARG A 8 3.22 -4.77 -11.41
CA ARG A 8 4.34 -5.33 -10.62
C ARG A 8 4.78 -6.68 -11.19
N ALA A 9 3.85 -7.57 -11.50
CA ALA A 9 4.17 -8.89 -12.06
C ALA A 9 4.80 -8.79 -13.45
N LYS A 10 4.24 -7.92 -14.32
CA LYS A 10 4.63 -7.76 -15.72
C LYS A 10 5.90 -6.95 -15.91
N PHE A 11 6.02 -5.81 -15.23
CA PHE A 11 7.09 -4.84 -15.42
C PHE A 11 8.12 -4.83 -14.28
N LYS A 12 7.98 -5.73 -13.30
CA LYS A 12 8.86 -5.81 -12.12
C LYS A 12 8.95 -4.48 -11.35
N GLN A 13 7.85 -3.72 -11.33
CA GLN A 13 7.77 -2.46 -10.60
C GLN A 13 7.99 -2.67 -9.10
N ILE A 14 8.73 -1.76 -8.49
CA ILE A 14 8.84 -1.66 -7.04
C ILE A 14 7.57 -0.97 -6.53
N VAL A 15 6.97 -1.53 -5.50
CA VAL A 15 5.77 -1.00 -4.85
C VAL A 15 6.08 -0.87 -3.36
N PHE A 16 5.70 0.25 -2.77
CA PHE A 16 5.87 0.57 -1.35
C PHE A 16 4.48 0.59 -0.68
N PRO A 17 4.02 -0.51 -0.06
CA PRO A 17 2.76 -0.50 0.68
C PRO A 17 2.89 0.36 1.95
N VAL A 18 1.95 1.27 2.17
CA VAL A 18 1.81 2.07 3.39
C VAL A 18 0.47 1.75 4.02
N PHE A 19 0.48 1.36 5.29
CA PHE A 19 -0.71 1.00 6.08
C PHE A 19 -1.02 2.13 7.06
N TYR A 20 -1.86 3.07 6.60
CA TYR A 20 -2.30 4.23 7.36
C TYR A 20 -3.52 3.90 8.21
N ASP A 21 -3.37 4.01 9.53
CA ASP A 21 -4.41 3.73 10.54
C ASP A 21 -5.16 2.39 10.34
N VAL A 22 -4.47 1.40 9.77
CA VAL A 22 -5.05 0.08 9.48
C VAL A 22 -4.07 -1.03 9.82
N ASP A 23 -4.57 -2.08 10.46
CA ASP A 23 -3.77 -3.26 10.70
C ASP A 23 -3.40 -3.96 9.38
N PRO A 24 -2.11 -4.15 9.06
CA PRO A 24 -1.70 -4.87 7.85
C PRO A 24 -2.31 -6.28 7.79
N SER A 25 -2.57 -6.91 8.94
CA SER A 25 -3.25 -8.21 9.01
C SER A 25 -4.72 -8.13 8.57
N HIS A 26 -5.40 -7.01 8.81
CA HIS A 26 -6.76 -6.77 8.30
C HIS A 26 -6.77 -6.65 6.78
N VAL A 27 -5.79 -5.94 6.21
CA VAL A 27 -5.62 -5.86 4.76
C VAL A 27 -5.27 -7.23 4.17
N ARG A 28 -4.38 -7.99 4.82
CA ARG A 28 -3.88 -9.30 4.33
C ARG A 28 -4.94 -10.39 4.33
N LYS A 29 -5.75 -10.45 5.40
CA LYS A 29 -6.79 -11.46 5.61
C LYS A 29 -8.16 -10.99 5.14
N GLN A 30 -8.29 -9.72 4.78
CA GLN A 30 -9.57 -9.08 4.46
C GLN A 30 -10.63 -9.29 5.55
N ASN A 31 -10.23 -9.14 6.83
CA ASN A 31 -11.13 -9.21 7.99
C ASN A 31 -11.35 -7.81 8.59
N GLY A 32 -12.14 -7.73 9.66
CA GLY A 32 -12.56 -6.44 10.24
C GLY A 32 -13.44 -5.67 9.26
N PHE A 33 -13.16 -4.38 9.03
CA PHE A 33 -13.93 -3.54 8.10
C PHE A 33 -13.94 -4.06 6.65
N TYR A 34 -12.93 -4.84 6.25
CA TYR A 34 -12.86 -5.40 4.90
C TYR A 34 -13.84 -6.56 4.69
N GLU A 35 -14.25 -7.25 5.76
CA GLU A 35 -15.11 -8.44 5.64
C GLU A 35 -16.47 -8.07 5.07
N SER A 36 -17.17 -7.12 5.70
CA SER A 36 -18.47 -6.63 5.24
C SER A 36 -18.39 -5.98 3.85
N ALA A 37 -17.31 -5.24 3.58
CA ALA A 37 -17.07 -4.64 2.27
C ALA A 37 -16.94 -5.70 1.17
N PHE A 38 -16.21 -6.80 1.43
CA PHE A 38 -16.06 -7.88 0.46
C PHE A 38 -17.31 -8.73 0.27
N VAL A 39 -18.17 -8.87 1.30
CA VAL A 39 -19.50 -9.46 1.14
C VAL A 39 -20.32 -8.61 0.17
N LEU A 40 -20.43 -7.30 0.42
CA LEU A 40 -21.17 -6.38 -0.45
C LEU A 40 -20.64 -6.39 -1.89
N HIS A 41 -19.32 -6.34 -2.08
CA HIS A 41 -18.72 -6.38 -3.41
C HIS A 41 -18.95 -7.72 -4.12
N THR A 42 -18.98 -8.84 -3.40
CA THR A 42 -19.27 -10.16 -4.00
C THR A 42 -20.69 -10.19 -4.54
N GLU A 43 -21.67 -9.64 -3.81
CA GLU A 43 -23.06 -9.53 -4.29
C GLU A 43 -23.19 -8.54 -5.45
N THR A 44 -22.52 -7.39 -5.36
CA THR A 44 -22.57 -6.33 -6.39
C THR A 44 -21.96 -6.79 -7.71
N PHE A 45 -20.90 -7.59 -7.65
CA PHE A 45 -20.17 -8.10 -8.82
C PHE A 45 -20.38 -9.60 -9.02
N LYS A 46 -21.58 -10.12 -8.71
CA LYS A 46 -21.92 -11.55 -8.87
C LYS A 46 -21.72 -12.08 -10.29
N ASP A 47 -21.89 -11.21 -11.30
CA ASP A 47 -21.68 -11.56 -12.72
C ASP A 47 -20.20 -11.49 -13.15
N ASP A 48 -19.32 -10.95 -12.29
CA ASP A 48 -17.87 -10.91 -12.47
C ASP A 48 -17.13 -11.26 -11.15
N PRO A 49 -17.22 -12.51 -10.68
CA PRO A 49 -16.58 -12.93 -9.44
C PRO A 49 -15.04 -12.86 -9.52
N GLN A 50 -14.48 -12.91 -10.74
CA GLN A 50 -13.04 -12.82 -10.97
C GLN A 50 -12.47 -11.45 -10.60
N LYS A 51 -13.25 -10.39 -10.77
CA LYS A 51 -12.86 -9.04 -10.34
C LYS A 51 -12.63 -8.96 -8.83
N VAL A 52 -13.59 -9.45 -8.04
CA VAL A 52 -13.47 -9.45 -6.57
C VAL A 52 -12.33 -10.37 -6.12
N TYR A 53 -12.17 -11.53 -6.76
CA TYR A 53 -11.05 -12.44 -6.50
C TYR A 53 -9.69 -11.78 -6.75
N ARG A 54 -9.51 -11.08 -7.87
CA ARG A 54 -8.27 -10.35 -8.19
C ARG A 54 -7.97 -9.24 -7.18
N TRP A 55 -9.00 -8.58 -6.66
CA TRP A 55 -8.82 -7.58 -5.59
C TRP A 55 -8.31 -8.21 -4.30
N LYS A 56 -8.97 -9.29 -3.81
CA LYS A 56 -8.53 -10.03 -2.62
C LYS A 56 -7.09 -10.49 -2.76
N LYS A 57 -6.76 -11.13 -3.89
CA LYS A 57 -5.41 -11.63 -4.18
C LYS A 57 -4.37 -10.50 -4.18
N ALA A 58 -4.67 -9.36 -4.80
CA ALA A 58 -3.76 -8.21 -4.82
C ALA A 58 -3.54 -7.63 -3.41
N MET A 59 -4.61 -7.50 -2.62
CA MET A 59 -4.51 -7.02 -1.23
C MET A 59 -3.66 -7.94 -0.36
N THR A 60 -3.90 -9.26 -0.42
CA THR A 60 -3.08 -10.25 0.29
C THR A 60 -1.62 -10.18 -0.16
N CYS A 61 -1.36 -10.04 -1.46
CA CYS A 61 0.01 -9.95 -1.99
C CYS A 61 0.76 -8.74 -1.42
N PHE A 62 0.15 -7.55 -1.44
CA PHE A 62 0.79 -6.33 -0.93
C PHE A 62 0.92 -6.30 0.59
N ALA A 63 -0.04 -6.87 1.32
CA ALA A 63 0.00 -6.96 2.77
C ALA A 63 0.84 -8.13 3.32
N THR A 64 1.32 -9.02 2.44
CA THR A 64 2.30 -10.05 2.79
C THR A 64 3.73 -9.57 2.56
N SER A 65 3.95 -8.63 1.63
CA SER A 65 5.26 -7.99 1.45
C SER A 65 5.58 -7.01 2.58
N ALA A 66 6.88 -6.75 2.79
CA ALA A 66 7.33 -5.67 3.66
C ALA A 66 6.73 -4.33 3.21
N GLY A 67 6.17 -3.59 4.16
CA GLY A 67 5.58 -2.26 3.97
C GLY A 67 5.63 -1.47 5.27
N TRP A 68 5.16 -0.21 5.23
CA TRP A 68 5.20 0.70 6.36
C TRP A 68 3.90 0.66 7.12
N ASP A 69 3.90 -0.01 8.28
CA ASP A 69 2.85 0.15 9.28
C ASP A 69 3.11 1.45 10.05
N VAL A 70 2.33 2.49 9.76
CA VAL A 70 2.53 3.82 10.36
C VAL A 70 1.65 4.04 11.60
N ARG A 71 0.90 3.02 12.03
CA ARG A 71 0.06 3.12 13.23
C ARG A 71 0.90 3.39 14.46
N ASN A 72 0.44 4.32 15.29
CA ASN A 72 1.09 4.70 16.56
C ASN A 72 2.53 5.22 16.39
N LYS A 73 2.87 5.77 15.22
CA LYS A 73 4.15 6.40 14.94
C LYS A 73 3.95 7.86 14.56
N GLN A 74 5.00 8.66 14.68
CA GLN A 74 4.96 10.03 14.16
C GLN A 74 4.95 9.99 12.63
N GLU A 75 3.92 10.58 12.02
CA GLU A 75 3.76 10.57 10.56
C GLU A 75 4.95 11.22 9.85
N VAL A 76 5.46 12.33 10.40
CA VAL A 76 6.62 13.05 9.84
C VAL A 76 7.83 12.13 9.70
N GLU A 77 8.20 11.40 10.76
CA GLU A 77 9.32 10.47 10.73
C GLU A 77 9.12 9.32 9.74
N GLU A 78 7.90 8.79 9.63
CA GLU A 78 7.63 7.70 8.68
C GLU A 78 7.63 8.19 7.23
N ILE A 79 7.15 9.41 6.97
CA ILE A 79 7.21 10.03 5.64
C ILE A 79 8.66 10.25 5.23
N GLU A 80 9.51 10.80 6.11
CA GLU A 80 10.95 10.97 5.83
C GLU A 80 11.61 9.63 5.48
N LYS A 81 11.34 8.57 6.26
CA LYS A 81 11.85 7.20 5.99
C LYS A 81 11.37 6.66 4.64
N ILE A 82 10.10 6.89 4.29
CA ILE A 82 9.53 6.45 3.01
C ILE A 82 10.19 7.20 1.85
N VAL A 83 10.33 8.52 1.96
CA VAL A 83 10.95 9.37 0.94
C VAL A 83 12.41 8.96 0.71
N GLN A 84 13.16 8.75 1.80
CA GLN A 84 14.52 8.25 1.73
C GLN A 84 14.61 6.88 1.03
N ALA A 85 13.73 5.94 1.38
CA ALA A 85 13.67 4.63 0.73
C ALA A 85 13.32 4.72 -0.77
N VAL A 86 12.47 5.67 -1.16
CA VAL A 86 12.14 5.92 -2.57
C VAL A 86 13.35 6.49 -3.32
N ILE A 87 14.05 7.48 -2.75
CA ILE A 87 15.27 8.08 -3.34
C ILE A 87 16.33 6.99 -3.56
N GLU A 88 16.58 6.15 -2.56
CA GLU A 88 17.55 5.05 -2.66
C GLU A 88 17.19 4.02 -3.74
N LYS A 89 15.90 3.72 -3.93
CA LYS A 89 15.46 2.80 -4.99
C LYS A 89 15.48 3.42 -6.38
N LEU A 90 15.26 4.72 -6.51
CA LEU A 90 15.35 5.44 -7.78
C LEU A 90 16.81 5.71 -8.20
N GLY A 91 17.74 5.74 -7.25
CA GLY A 91 19.17 5.94 -7.46
C GLY A 91 19.51 7.35 -7.95
N HIS A 92 20.73 7.53 -8.49
CA HIS A 92 21.30 8.83 -8.90
C HIS A 92 20.54 9.61 -9.99
N ARG A 93 19.40 9.11 -10.49
CA ARG A 93 18.52 9.86 -11.41
C ARG A 93 17.61 10.87 -10.69
N PHE A 94 17.52 10.79 -9.37
CA PHE A 94 16.81 11.75 -8.54
C PHE A 94 17.81 12.51 -7.66
N SER A 95 17.75 13.84 -7.70
CA SER A 95 18.61 14.73 -6.90
C SER A 95 17.92 15.25 -5.63
N GLY A 96 16.71 14.76 -5.31
CA GLY A 96 15.95 15.22 -4.15
C GLY A 96 16.42 14.56 -2.86
N ASN A 97 16.29 15.28 -1.75
CA ASN A 97 16.57 14.80 -0.39
C ASN A 97 15.27 14.76 0.44
N ALA A 98 15.22 13.91 1.48
CA ALA A 98 14.15 13.95 2.48
C ALA A 98 14.09 15.31 3.21
N ASP A 99 15.23 16.02 3.29
CA ASP A 99 15.29 17.37 3.87
C ASP A 99 14.56 18.44 3.02
N ASP A 100 14.24 18.16 1.75
CA ASP A 100 13.55 19.10 0.85
C ASP A 100 12.02 19.09 1.01
N LEU A 101 11.48 18.32 1.97
CA LEU A 101 10.05 18.17 2.17
C LEU A 101 9.42 19.44 2.78
N ILE A 102 8.42 19.97 2.09
CA ILE A 102 7.66 21.16 2.53
C ILE A 102 6.46 20.72 3.39
N GLY A 103 6.19 21.44 4.48
CA GLY A 103 5.03 21.19 5.34
C GLY A 103 5.26 20.14 6.43
N MET A 104 6.51 19.75 6.66
CA MET A 104 6.92 18.77 7.69
C MET A 104 7.19 19.40 9.06
N GLN A 105 6.92 20.71 9.21
CA GLN A 105 7.13 21.42 10.47
C GLN A 105 6.05 20.99 11.49
N PRO A 106 6.41 20.81 12.78
CA PRO A 106 5.43 20.52 13.83
C PRO A 106 4.38 21.62 13.90
N GLN A 107 3.10 21.22 14.03
CA GLN A 107 1.99 22.14 14.33
C GLN A 107 1.98 22.55 15.80
#